data_AF-A0A5M4BCQ9-F1
#
_entry.id   AF-A0A5M4BCQ9-F1
#
_cell.length_a   1.000
_cell.length_b   1.000
_cell.length_c   1.000
_cell.angle_alpha   90.00
_cell.angle_beta   90.00
_cell.angle_gamma   90.00
#
_symmetry.space_group_name_H-M   'P 1'
#
loop_
_entity.id
_entity.type
_entity.pdbx_description
1 polymer ?
#
loop_
_entity_poly.entity_id
_entity_poly.type
_entity_poly.pdbx_seq_one_letter_code
_entity_poly.pdbx_strand_id
1 'polypeptide(L)'
;MSYQIFIIDYYEKELFKTGVNAYVKNISKNHTTNFIWLEAPFLKITKILSRQGGVDIFVPFDIISKKESQELEIEAINSIVKYIDETYKNKIIIFHFNWLHHSIIASSLCQKIPCVTLLTCHYIYFRDLITENYREFHKINQFLLQNRKIPFLFKNIIAKEFLLYQKFDHIITVTDDAQNVLHQLFEIPQGKITTIPNGIDLQEINTTQTKRQLRRKHHFSEDEKIILFAGRITQMKGVVELIQAFEKLSLKDDTQKYRLVICGKGDYDWVYKKIHCYSQITLTGNLSKEQLYEFYALADVGVIPSYAEQCSYTAIEMMASWLPVVVTDVGGLNELIDSENGLKTHIEFTLKKIQFNTDDLAEKIHQSLTNPQLAKKRAEKAFQKVLSELTAEKMAEQTLQVYEKLLKQPEDTLIIDQTELVSVVIPCYNAEKYIERCLLSVLNQSYQNFDILLIDDASEDKTLKIISKFNDNRLKIFRNATNKGIVYALNKDISEAKGNYIARLDSDDLMQPNRIAQQISFLRENPEYVMVGSSHILIDEQENILQYIAYPETNEVKTIIFAPFY
;
A
#
# COMPACT_ATOMS: atom_id res chain seq x y z
N MET A 1 -1.48 23.07 17.74
CA MET A 1 -0.03 22.93 17.47
C MET A 1 0.24 23.26 16.02
N SER A 2 1.36 23.90 15.69
CA SER A 2 1.74 24.13 14.28
C SER A 2 2.35 22.83 13.73
N TYR A 3 1.85 22.37 12.59
CA TYR A 3 2.34 21.17 11.90
C TYR A 3 2.80 21.50 10.48
N GLN A 4 3.61 20.62 9.91
CA GLN A 4 4.12 20.75 8.54
C GLN A 4 3.95 19.43 7.80
N ILE A 5 3.36 19.49 6.61
CA ILE A 5 3.10 18.32 5.76
C ILE A 5 4.23 18.19 4.73
N PHE A 6 4.77 16.98 4.60
CA PHE A 6 5.65 16.56 3.54
C PHE A 6 4.97 15.42 2.78
N ILE A 7 4.67 15.66 1.50
CA ILE A 7 4.16 14.64 0.58
C ILE A 7 5.35 13.94 -0.07
N ILE A 8 5.38 12.61 -0.04
CA ILE A 8 6.45 11.80 -0.59
C ILE A 8 5.92 10.99 -1.77
N ASP A 9 6.54 11.22 -2.93
CA ASP A 9 6.10 10.65 -4.18
C ASP A 9 7.28 10.46 -5.15
N TYR A 10 7.08 9.64 -6.18
CA TYR A 10 8.03 9.53 -7.28
C TYR A 10 8.04 10.81 -8.10
N TYR A 11 9.21 11.22 -8.55
CA TYR A 11 9.38 12.35 -9.45
C TYR A 11 8.77 11.99 -10.81
N GLU A 12 7.65 12.61 -11.12
CA GLU A 12 7.12 12.62 -12.47
C GLU A 12 7.32 14.04 -13.04
N LYS A 13 7.94 14.17 -14.22
CA LYS A 13 8.14 15.48 -14.89
C LYS A 13 6.85 16.28 -15.02
N GLU A 14 5.70 15.60 -14.99
CA GLU A 14 4.36 16.18 -15.05
C GLU A 14 3.49 15.67 -13.88
N LEU A 15 4.04 15.77 -12.67
CA LEU A 15 3.48 15.82 -11.31
C LEU A 15 1.94 15.96 -11.09
N PHE A 16 1.19 16.45 -12.07
CA PHE A 16 -0.26 16.72 -12.00
C PHE A 16 -1.10 16.09 -13.12
N LYS A 17 -0.55 15.25 -14.02
CA LYS A 17 -1.36 14.61 -15.08
C LYS A 17 -1.89 13.22 -14.73
N THR A 18 -1.34 12.61 -13.67
CA THR A 18 -1.80 11.34 -13.15
C THR A 18 -2.87 11.60 -12.08
N GLY A 19 -4.07 11.04 -12.25
CA GLY A 19 -5.22 11.31 -11.36
C GLY A 19 -4.94 11.03 -9.87
N VAL A 20 -3.93 10.21 -9.58
CA VAL A 20 -3.43 9.87 -8.24
C VAL A 20 -3.10 11.12 -7.42
N ASN A 21 -2.57 12.18 -8.03
CA ASN A 21 -2.10 13.37 -7.33
C ASN A 21 -3.02 14.59 -7.41
N ALA A 22 -4.21 14.44 -8.04
CA ALA A 22 -5.16 15.54 -8.20
C ALA A 22 -5.62 16.12 -6.85
N TYR A 23 -5.77 15.27 -5.83
CA TYR A 23 -6.17 15.72 -4.49
C TYR A 23 -5.05 16.47 -3.77
N VAL A 24 -3.78 16.10 -3.99
CA VAL A 24 -2.60 16.78 -3.41
C VAL A 24 -2.50 18.24 -3.86
N LYS A 25 -2.85 18.52 -5.12
CA LYS A 25 -2.98 19.89 -5.65
C LYS A 25 -4.03 20.68 -4.87
N ASN A 26 -5.16 20.06 -4.51
CA ASN A 26 -6.22 20.70 -3.73
C ASN A 26 -5.82 20.91 -2.26
N ILE A 27 -5.11 19.97 -1.63
CA ILE A 27 -4.50 20.17 -0.30
C ILE A 27 -3.58 21.40 -0.32
N SER A 28 -2.75 21.52 -1.37
CA SER A 28 -1.76 22.60 -1.52
C SER A 28 -2.37 23.99 -1.77
N LYS A 29 -3.67 24.09 -2.09
CA LYS A 29 -4.36 25.39 -2.20
C LYS A 29 -4.62 26.02 -0.84
N ASN A 30 -4.88 25.19 0.17
CA ASN A 30 -5.33 25.63 1.50
C ASN A 30 -4.25 25.48 2.58
N HIS A 31 -3.20 24.68 2.33
CA HIS A 31 -2.12 24.42 3.27
C HIS A 31 -0.74 24.55 2.61
N THR A 32 0.23 25.06 3.36
CA THR A 32 1.65 25.02 2.97
C THR A 32 2.11 23.56 2.94
N THR A 33 2.28 23.00 1.75
CA THR A 33 2.73 21.63 1.53
C THR A 33 4.20 21.62 1.14
N ASN A 34 4.94 20.64 1.62
CA ASN A 34 6.30 20.36 1.15
C ASN A 34 6.29 19.05 0.36
N PHE A 35 7.23 18.89 -0.54
CA PHE A 35 7.36 17.68 -1.33
C PHE A 35 8.74 17.07 -1.22
N ILE A 36 8.79 15.74 -1.18
CA ILE A 36 10.00 14.95 -1.32
C ILE A 36 9.81 14.06 -2.54
N TRP A 37 10.56 14.34 -3.60
CA TRP A 37 10.50 13.68 -4.89
C TRP A 37 11.62 12.65 -5.02
N LEU A 38 11.25 11.37 -5.12
CA LEU A 38 12.19 10.27 -5.32
C LEU A 38 12.45 10.04 -6.82
N GLU A 39 13.54 9.38 -7.20
CA GLU A 39 13.90 9.17 -8.63
C GLU A 39 13.99 10.45 -9.48
N ALA A 40 14.39 11.58 -8.88
CA ALA A 40 14.49 12.84 -9.60
C ALA A 40 15.58 12.77 -10.71
N PRO A 41 15.31 13.25 -11.94
CA PRO A 41 16.16 13.04 -13.12
C PRO A 41 17.45 13.88 -13.14
N PHE A 42 17.80 14.56 -12.04
CA PHE A 42 18.96 15.45 -11.96
C PHE A 42 19.96 14.96 -10.89
N LEU A 43 21.25 14.80 -11.26
CA LEU A 43 22.50 14.66 -10.46
C LEU A 43 22.51 13.86 -9.13
N LYS A 44 23.66 13.21 -8.84
CA LYS A 44 23.97 12.32 -7.69
C LYS A 44 23.65 12.83 -6.25
N ILE A 45 23.21 14.07 -6.05
CA ILE A 45 23.04 14.68 -4.72
C ILE A 45 21.62 15.21 -4.51
N THR A 46 21.16 15.18 -3.26
CA THR A 46 19.85 15.74 -2.86
C THR A 46 19.81 17.25 -3.07
N LYS A 47 18.75 17.75 -3.71
CA LYS A 47 18.54 19.20 -3.95
C LYS A 47 17.31 19.71 -3.23
N ILE A 48 17.41 20.88 -2.63
CA ILE A 48 16.31 21.52 -1.89
C ILE A 48 16.01 22.86 -2.55
N LEU A 49 14.80 23.04 -3.06
CA LEU A 49 14.35 24.26 -3.76
C LEU A 49 13.08 24.82 -3.12
N SER A 50 13.11 26.09 -2.75
CA SER A 50 11.91 26.78 -2.26
C SER A 50 10.97 27.13 -3.41
N ARG A 51 9.66 26.97 -3.19
CA ARG A 51 8.59 27.39 -4.12
C ARG A 51 7.57 28.28 -3.40
N GLN A 52 6.68 28.92 -4.15
CA GLN A 52 5.55 29.62 -3.54
C GLN A 52 4.69 28.62 -2.74
N GLY A 53 4.65 28.80 -1.42
CA GLY A 53 3.86 27.97 -0.52
C GLY A 53 4.50 26.65 -0.06
N GLY A 54 5.81 26.44 -0.24
CA GLY A 54 6.48 25.24 0.26
C GLY A 54 7.93 25.05 -0.20
N VAL A 55 8.44 23.82 -0.02
CA VAL A 55 9.76 23.38 -0.52
C VAL A 55 9.61 22.08 -1.32
N ASP A 56 10.43 21.94 -2.36
CA ASP A 56 10.64 20.69 -3.07
C ASP A 56 12.03 20.14 -2.74
N ILE A 57 12.08 18.91 -2.26
CA ILE A 57 13.31 18.16 -2.00
C ILE A 57 13.42 17.05 -3.04
N PHE A 58 14.44 17.10 -3.89
CA PHE A 58 14.67 16.13 -4.95
C PHE A 58 15.75 15.13 -4.53
N VAL A 59 15.37 13.86 -4.47
CA VAL A 59 16.23 12.70 -4.21
C VAL A 59 16.41 11.96 -5.54
N PRO A 60 17.65 11.80 -6.04
CA PRO A 60 17.87 11.38 -7.43
C PRO A 60 17.69 9.88 -7.69
N PHE A 61 17.49 9.07 -6.65
CA PHE A 61 17.37 7.62 -6.72
C PHE A 61 16.16 7.13 -5.94
N ASP A 62 15.74 5.89 -6.26
CA ASP A 62 14.81 5.16 -5.42
C ASP A 62 15.59 4.52 -4.27
N ILE A 63 15.11 4.74 -3.05
CA ILE A 63 15.68 4.17 -1.81
C ILE A 63 15.34 2.66 -1.71
N ILE A 64 14.61 2.13 -2.70
CA ILE A 64 14.22 0.71 -2.82
C ILE A 64 15.14 -0.02 -3.81
N SER A 65 15.90 0.72 -4.62
CA SER A 65 16.74 0.14 -5.69
C SER A 65 18.07 -0.36 -5.13
N LYS A 66 18.25 -1.70 -5.15
CA LYS A 66 19.54 -2.40 -4.85
C LYS A 66 20.74 -1.97 -5.72
N LYS A 67 20.58 -0.97 -6.59
CA LYS A 67 21.57 -0.58 -7.61
C LYS A 67 22.40 0.65 -7.28
N GLU A 68 22.20 1.31 -6.15
CA GLU A 68 23.01 2.47 -5.73
C GLU A 68 23.62 2.29 -4.34
N SER A 69 24.75 2.96 -4.08
CA SER A 69 25.52 2.76 -2.85
C SER A 69 24.78 3.34 -1.64
N GLN A 70 24.64 2.55 -0.58
CA GLN A 70 24.02 2.93 0.71
C GLN A 70 24.45 4.30 1.25
N GLU A 71 25.69 4.71 0.94
CA GLU A 71 26.22 6.04 1.28
C GLU A 71 25.33 7.18 0.75
N LEU A 72 24.80 7.05 -0.48
CA LEU A 72 23.95 8.05 -1.10
C LEU A 72 22.59 8.15 -0.38
N GLU A 73 21.98 7.01 -0.04
CA GLU A 73 20.73 6.97 0.73
C GLU A 73 20.88 7.64 2.09
N ILE A 74 21.95 7.29 2.82
CA ILE A 74 22.26 7.88 4.13
C ILE A 74 22.48 9.39 3.99
N GLU A 75 23.22 9.83 2.96
CA GLU A 75 23.45 11.25 2.68
C GLU A 75 22.14 12.00 2.39
N ALA A 76 21.24 11.40 1.60
CA ALA A 76 19.94 11.99 1.29
C ALA A 76 19.05 12.13 2.53
N ILE A 77 18.92 11.05 3.32
CA ILE A 77 18.17 11.07 4.57
C ILE A 77 18.74 12.11 5.54
N ASN A 78 20.07 12.14 5.73
CA ASN A 78 20.71 13.12 6.60
C ASN A 78 20.50 14.56 6.11
N SER A 79 20.51 14.78 4.80
CA SER A 79 20.23 16.10 4.21
C SER A 79 18.79 16.55 4.47
N ILE A 80 17.83 15.64 4.34
CA ILE A 80 16.41 15.88 4.64
C ILE A 80 16.24 16.21 6.12
N VAL A 81 16.78 15.38 7.02
CA VAL A 81 16.70 15.55 8.47
C VAL A 81 17.26 16.90 8.89
N LYS A 82 18.49 17.21 8.44
CA LYS A 82 19.14 18.48 8.75
C LYS A 82 18.27 19.68 8.33
N TYR A 83 17.73 19.65 7.11
CA TYR A 83 16.89 20.74 6.62
C TYR A 83 15.61 20.90 7.45
N ILE A 84 14.96 19.79 7.82
CA ILE A 84 13.74 19.80 8.62
C ILE A 84 14.01 20.34 10.03
N ASP A 85 15.09 19.89 10.67
CA ASP A 85 15.47 20.35 12.01
C ASP A 85 15.82 21.85 12.04
N GLU A 86 16.51 22.35 11.01
CA GLU A 86 16.89 23.76 10.88
C GLU A 86 15.67 24.65 10.56
N THR A 87 14.75 24.19 9.71
CA THR A 87 13.67 25.02 9.15
C THR A 87 12.36 24.92 9.94
N TYR A 88 12.03 23.75 10.45
CA TYR A 88 10.72 23.43 11.04
C TYR A 88 10.82 23.04 12.52
N LYS A 89 11.82 23.57 13.22
CA LYS A 89 12.03 23.35 14.65
C LYS A 89 10.74 23.58 15.46
N ASN A 90 10.42 22.64 16.35
CA ASN A 90 9.23 22.64 17.21
C ASN A 90 7.88 22.52 16.48
N LYS A 91 7.85 22.14 15.20
CA LYS A 91 6.60 21.77 14.51
C LYS A 91 6.42 20.26 14.52
N ILE A 92 5.16 19.82 14.53
CA ILE A 92 4.83 18.41 14.27
C ILE A 92 5.00 18.14 12.79
N ILE A 93 5.78 17.13 12.44
CA ILE A 93 6.02 16.75 11.05
C ILE A 93 5.06 15.62 10.67
N ILE A 94 4.35 15.78 9.55
CA ILE A 94 3.54 14.72 8.95
C ILE A 94 4.18 14.33 7.62
N PHE A 95 4.62 13.09 7.50
CA PHE A 95 5.05 12.50 6.24
C PHE A 95 3.88 11.71 5.64
N HIS A 96 3.41 12.13 4.48
CA HIS A 96 2.32 11.46 3.77
C HIS A 96 2.82 10.85 2.46
N PHE A 97 2.73 9.53 2.37
CA PHE A 97 3.19 8.70 1.28
C PHE A 97 2.02 8.27 0.38
N ASN A 98 2.18 8.34 -0.94
CA ASN A 98 1.20 7.81 -1.90
C ASN A 98 1.50 6.37 -2.36
N TRP A 99 2.66 5.83 -1.99
CA TRP A 99 3.12 4.51 -2.44
C TRP A 99 3.62 3.70 -1.26
N LEU A 100 3.08 2.48 -1.12
CA LEU A 100 3.42 1.56 -0.02
C LEU A 100 4.90 1.29 0.07
N HIS A 101 5.54 1.16 -1.09
CA HIS A 101 6.95 0.87 -1.23
C HIS A 101 7.87 1.94 -0.60
N HIS A 102 7.42 3.19 -0.47
CA HIS A 102 8.16 4.24 0.24
C HIS A 102 8.23 4.03 1.77
N SER A 103 7.63 2.96 2.31
CA SER A 103 7.69 2.64 3.75
C SER A 103 9.10 2.47 4.31
N ILE A 104 10.08 2.12 3.46
CA ILE A 104 11.49 2.01 3.86
C ILE A 104 12.02 3.38 4.31
N ILE A 105 11.69 4.43 3.55
CA ILE A 105 12.05 5.82 3.88
C ILE A 105 11.34 6.27 5.14
N ALA A 106 10.06 5.91 5.31
CA ALA A 106 9.30 6.20 6.52
C ALA A 106 10.06 5.71 7.76
N SER A 107 10.53 4.45 7.75
CA SER A 107 11.32 3.88 8.84
C SER A 107 12.58 4.69 9.16
N SER A 108 13.32 5.12 8.13
CA SER A 108 14.57 5.88 8.30
C SER A 108 14.35 7.31 8.79
N LEU A 109 13.27 7.96 8.36
CA LEU A 109 12.91 9.32 8.79
C LEU A 109 12.38 9.33 10.23
N CYS A 110 11.49 8.40 10.57
CA CYS A 110 10.89 8.31 11.91
C CYS A 110 11.91 8.02 13.02
N GLN A 111 13.00 7.33 12.70
CA GLN A 111 14.10 7.10 13.65
C GLN A 111 14.87 8.38 14.00
N LYS A 112 14.85 9.39 13.13
CA LYS A 112 15.65 10.62 13.25
C LYS A 112 14.81 11.85 13.57
N ILE A 113 13.55 11.86 13.17
CA ILE A 113 12.63 12.99 13.32
C ILE A 113 11.36 12.51 14.01
N PRO A 114 10.96 13.12 15.14
CA PRO A 114 9.63 12.92 15.71
C PRO A 114 8.57 13.35 14.68
N CYS A 115 7.81 12.40 14.15
CA CYS A 115 6.86 12.65 13.08
C CYS A 115 5.69 11.65 13.13
N VAL A 116 4.64 11.96 12.36
CA VAL A 116 3.52 11.08 12.07
C VAL A 116 3.60 10.65 10.61
N THR A 117 3.36 9.38 10.35
CA THR A 117 3.38 8.77 9.02
C THR A 117 2.00 8.37 8.56
N LEU A 118 1.64 8.79 7.35
CA LEU A 118 0.37 8.50 6.72
C LEU A 118 0.62 7.85 5.35
N LEU A 119 -0.07 6.78 5.03
CA LEU A 119 -0.07 6.20 3.68
C LEU A 119 -1.45 6.38 3.03
N THR A 120 -1.54 6.93 1.81
CA THR A 120 -2.70 6.69 0.95
C THR A 120 -2.44 5.45 0.09
N CYS A 121 -3.17 4.37 0.40
CA CYS A 121 -3.06 3.08 -0.24
C CYS A 121 -3.96 3.01 -1.48
N HIS A 122 -3.40 3.35 -2.63
CA HIS A 122 -4.10 3.26 -3.93
C HIS A 122 -4.09 1.85 -4.54
N TYR A 123 -3.23 0.95 -4.05
CA TYR A 123 -3.03 -0.39 -4.59
C TYR A 123 -2.69 -1.41 -3.49
N ILE A 124 -3.16 -2.65 -3.67
CA ILE A 124 -2.88 -3.79 -2.79
C ILE A 124 -2.18 -4.87 -3.62
N TYR A 125 -0.93 -5.17 -3.28
CA TYR A 125 -0.02 -6.03 -4.05
C TYR A 125 -0.41 -7.50 -3.97
N PHE A 126 -1.06 -7.95 -2.89
CA PHE A 126 -1.62 -9.30 -2.80
C PHE A 126 -2.49 -9.67 -4.02
N ARG A 127 -3.15 -8.69 -4.65
CA ARG A 127 -3.98 -8.91 -5.85
C ARG A 127 -3.14 -9.28 -7.09
N ASP A 128 -1.84 -9.02 -7.13
CA ASP A 128 -0.94 -9.43 -8.23
C ASP A 128 -0.83 -10.97 -8.35
N LEU A 129 -1.06 -11.69 -7.24
CA LEU A 129 -1.11 -13.15 -7.22
C LEU A 129 -2.18 -13.72 -8.16
N ILE A 130 -3.20 -12.93 -8.57
CA ILE A 130 -4.18 -13.36 -9.58
C ILE A 130 -3.48 -13.82 -10.86
N THR A 131 -2.45 -13.10 -11.30
CA THR A 131 -1.67 -13.43 -12.50
C THR A 131 -0.40 -14.19 -12.21
N GLU A 132 0.26 -13.93 -11.08
CA GLU A 132 1.57 -14.55 -10.77
C GLU A 132 1.43 -15.96 -10.20
N ASN A 133 0.46 -16.18 -9.30
CA ASN A 133 0.23 -17.46 -8.65
C ASN A 133 -1.23 -17.61 -8.21
N TYR A 134 -2.08 -17.89 -9.19
CA TYR A 134 -3.54 -17.94 -9.00
C TYR A 134 -4.00 -18.89 -7.88
N ARG A 135 -3.28 -20.01 -7.67
CA ARG A 135 -3.64 -20.99 -6.64
C ARG A 135 -3.51 -20.39 -5.24
N GLU A 136 -2.43 -19.66 -4.98
CA GLU A 136 -2.22 -19.00 -3.69
C GLU A 136 -3.16 -17.80 -3.51
N PHE A 137 -3.38 -17.01 -4.57
CA PHE A 137 -4.42 -15.99 -4.57
C PHE A 137 -5.78 -16.57 -4.15
N HIS A 138 -6.23 -17.64 -4.81
CA HIS A 138 -7.55 -18.22 -4.56
C HIS A 138 -7.68 -18.69 -3.11
N LYS A 139 -6.67 -19.39 -2.58
CA LYS A 139 -6.69 -19.85 -1.17
C LYS A 139 -6.79 -18.68 -0.20
N ILE A 140 -5.96 -17.65 -0.36
CA ILE A 140 -5.98 -16.47 0.53
C ILE A 140 -7.30 -15.72 0.38
N ASN A 141 -7.78 -15.52 -0.85
CA ASN A 141 -9.04 -14.83 -1.13
C ASN A 141 -10.26 -15.57 -0.56
N GLN A 142 -10.22 -16.90 -0.44
CA GLN A 142 -11.28 -17.67 0.24
C GLN A 142 -11.37 -17.33 1.74
N PHE A 143 -10.25 -17.11 2.43
CA PHE A 143 -10.26 -16.69 3.83
C PHE A 143 -10.89 -15.29 3.99
N LEU A 144 -10.54 -14.36 3.09
CA LEU A 144 -11.16 -13.03 3.02
C LEU A 144 -12.68 -13.12 2.82
N LEU A 145 -13.14 -13.87 1.80
CA LEU A 145 -14.57 -14.02 1.50
C LEU A 145 -15.36 -14.69 2.63
N GLN A 146 -14.71 -15.57 3.40
CA GLN A 146 -15.33 -16.27 4.53
C GLN A 146 -15.21 -15.50 5.85
N ASN A 147 -14.59 -14.31 5.85
CA ASN A 147 -14.27 -13.53 7.06
C ASN A 147 -13.52 -14.38 8.11
N ARG A 148 -12.51 -15.13 7.65
CA ARG A 148 -11.67 -16.00 8.49
C ARG A 148 -10.24 -15.49 8.50
N LYS A 149 -9.56 -15.65 9.64
CA LYS A 149 -8.12 -15.38 9.72
C LYS A 149 -7.34 -16.29 8.78
N ILE A 150 -6.30 -15.72 8.15
CA ILE A 150 -5.38 -16.49 7.32
C ILE A 150 -4.47 -17.35 8.22
N PRO A 151 -4.32 -18.66 7.94
CA PRO A 151 -3.36 -19.51 8.64
C PRO A 151 -1.90 -19.03 8.47
N PHE A 152 -1.05 -19.26 9.48
CA PHE A 152 0.35 -18.81 9.48
C PHE A 152 1.14 -19.24 8.22
N LEU A 153 0.81 -20.42 7.64
CA LEU A 153 1.45 -20.93 6.42
C LEU A 153 1.27 -20.00 5.22
N PHE A 154 0.11 -19.34 5.11
CA PHE A 154 -0.19 -18.39 4.04
C PHE A 154 0.21 -16.97 4.41
N LYS A 155 0.33 -16.63 5.71
CA LYS A 155 0.84 -15.32 6.16
C LYS A 155 2.19 -15.03 5.50
N ASN A 156 3.09 -16.01 5.41
CA ASN A 156 4.41 -15.85 4.78
C ASN A 156 4.36 -15.39 3.31
N ILE A 157 3.29 -15.70 2.56
CA ILE A 157 3.15 -15.31 1.14
C ILE A 157 2.94 -13.80 1.03
N ILE A 158 2.16 -13.22 1.95
CA ILE A 158 1.81 -11.80 1.97
C ILE A 158 2.61 -11.02 3.01
N ALA A 159 3.55 -11.67 3.69
CA ALA A 159 4.16 -11.08 4.88
C ALA A 159 5.07 -9.89 4.56
N LYS A 160 5.70 -9.87 3.39
CA LYS A 160 6.46 -8.70 2.95
C LYS A 160 5.55 -7.48 2.94
N GLU A 161 4.38 -7.59 2.31
CA GLU A 161 3.39 -6.50 2.22
C GLU A 161 2.82 -6.13 3.59
N PHE A 162 2.50 -7.13 4.44
CA PHE A 162 2.12 -6.91 5.84
C PHE A 162 3.12 -6.00 6.57
N LEU A 163 4.42 -6.29 6.46
CA LEU A 163 5.45 -5.53 7.15
C LEU A 163 5.59 -4.09 6.64
N LEU A 164 5.27 -3.82 5.37
CA LEU A 164 5.28 -2.46 4.83
C LEU A 164 4.17 -1.62 5.45
N TYR A 165 2.96 -2.18 5.63
CA TYR A 165 1.84 -1.45 6.25
C TYR A 165 2.09 -1.10 7.72
N GLN A 166 2.79 -1.94 8.47
CA GLN A 166 3.10 -1.71 9.89
C GLN A 166 4.02 -0.48 10.12
N LYS A 167 4.62 0.07 9.07
CA LYS A 167 5.50 1.26 9.16
C LYS A 167 4.74 2.58 9.22
N PHE A 168 3.42 2.56 9.06
CA PHE A 168 2.60 3.77 9.05
C PHE A 168 1.77 3.89 10.33
N ASP A 169 1.69 5.11 10.86
CA ASP A 169 0.82 5.43 12.00
C ASP A 169 -0.65 5.35 11.60
N HIS A 170 -0.95 5.78 10.38
CA HIS A 170 -2.30 5.73 9.81
C HIS A 170 -2.28 5.40 8.31
N ILE A 171 -3.34 4.78 7.83
CA ILE A 171 -3.50 4.40 6.41
C ILE A 171 -4.85 4.90 5.91
N ILE A 172 -4.83 5.62 4.80
CA ILE A 172 -6.02 5.92 4.01
C ILE A 172 -6.17 4.81 2.95
N THR A 173 -7.31 4.13 2.94
CA THR A 173 -7.69 3.21 1.86
C THR A 173 -8.64 3.91 0.90
N VAL A 174 -8.60 3.54 -0.38
CA VAL A 174 -9.44 4.21 -1.40
C VAL A 174 -10.79 3.53 -1.62
N THR A 175 -11.06 2.43 -0.92
CA THR A 175 -12.26 1.58 -0.99
C THR A 175 -12.47 0.90 0.36
N ASP A 176 -13.71 0.47 0.61
CA ASP A 176 -14.04 -0.34 1.78
C ASP A 176 -13.52 -1.79 1.62
N ASP A 177 -13.43 -2.33 0.40
CA ASP A 177 -12.75 -3.60 0.08
C ASP A 177 -11.28 -3.53 0.53
N ALA A 178 -10.58 -2.43 0.23
CA ALA A 178 -9.20 -2.26 0.68
C ALA A 178 -9.10 -2.19 2.21
N GLN A 179 -10.01 -1.46 2.87
CA GLN A 179 -10.07 -1.43 4.34
C GLN A 179 -10.26 -2.83 4.91
N ASN A 180 -11.21 -3.60 4.36
CA ASN A 180 -11.49 -4.96 4.78
C ASN A 180 -10.30 -5.90 4.55
N VAL A 181 -9.61 -5.77 3.41
CA VAL A 181 -8.39 -6.53 3.12
C VAL A 181 -7.28 -6.20 4.12
N LEU A 182 -7.02 -4.91 4.39
CA LEU A 182 -6.02 -4.48 5.37
C LEU A 182 -6.35 -4.97 6.78
N HIS A 183 -7.62 -4.90 7.17
CA HIS A 183 -8.03 -5.35 8.49
C HIS A 183 -7.98 -6.87 8.64
N GLN A 184 -8.51 -7.64 7.67
CA GLN A 184 -8.66 -9.09 7.80
C GLN A 184 -7.39 -9.86 7.44
N LEU A 185 -6.70 -9.47 6.36
CA LEU A 185 -5.52 -10.21 5.88
C LEU A 185 -4.23 -9.69 6.48
N PHE A 186 -4.13 -8.36 6.64
CA PHE A 186 -2.93 -7.70 7.13
C PHE A 186 -3.04 -7.28 8.60
N GLU A 187 -4.13 -7.64 9.29
CA GLU A 187 -4.33 -7.43 10.73
C GLU A 187 -4.08 -5.96 11.17
N ILE A 188 -4.34 -5.00 10.27
CA ILE A 188 -4.20 -3.58 10.57
C ILE A 188 -5.39 -3.16 11.45
N PRO A 189 -5.15 -2.51 12.61
CA PRO A 189 -6.23 -2.06 13.49
C PRO A 189 -7.19 -1.10 12.77
N GLN A 190 -8.50 -1.29 12.93
CA GLN A 190 -9.49 -0.45 12.27
C GLN A 190 -9.36 1.03 12.63
N GLY A 191 -8.92 1.36 13.85
CA GLY A 191 -8.65 2.74 14.28
C GLY A 191 -7.54 3.44 13.49
N LYS A 192 -6.63 2.68 12.86
CA LYS A 192 -5.54 3.17 12.00
C LYS A 192 -5.93 3.30 10.53
N ILE A 193 -7.18 2.99 10.15
CA ILE A 193 -7.63 3.01 8.76
C ILE A 193 -8.76 4.02 8.58
N THR A 194 -8.68 4.84 7.54
CA THR A 194 -9.80 5.66 7.06
C THR A 194 -10.04 5.39 5.58
N THR A 195 -11.27 5.12 5.17
CA THR A 195 -11.59 5.03 3.74
C THR A 195 -11.88 6.42 3.17
N ILE A 196 -11.14 6.82 2.13
CA ILE A 196 -11.35 8.05 1.36
C ILE A 196 -11.24 7.69 -0.12
N PRO A 197 -12.33 7.72 -0.90
CA PRO A 197 -12.28 7.32 -2.30
C PRO A 197 -11.41 8.28 -3.13
N ASN A 198 -10.86 7.76 -4.22
CA ASN A 198 -10.13 8.58 -5.17
C ASN A 198 -11.03 9.68 -5.74
N GLY A 199 -10.49 10.89 -5.86
CA GLY A 199 -11.18 12.04 -6.43
C GLY A 199 -10.52 12.57 -7.71
N ILE A 200 -11.31 13.11 -8.63
CA ILE A 200 -10.82 13.75 -9.87
C ILE A 200 -11.11 15.27 -9.90
N ASP A 201 -10.32 16.02 -10.66
CA ASP A 201 -10.57 17.43 -10.92
C ASP A 201 -11.52 17.57 -12.13
N LEU A 202 -12.78 17.89 -11.86
CA LEU A 202 -13.80 18.01 -12.91
C LEU A 202 -13.52 19.15 -13.90
N GLN A 203 -12.71 20.14 -13.53
CA GLN A 203 -12.34 21.24 -14.42
C GLN A 203 -11.43 20.76 -15.56
N GLU A 204 -10.72 19.64 -15.37
CA GLU A 204 -9.85 19.06 -16.39
C GLU A 204 -10.66 18.30 -17.46
N ILE A 205 -11.85 17.82 -17.13
CA ILE A 205 -12.76 17.15 -18.08
C ILE A 205 -13.52 18.22 -18.86
N ASN A 206 -12.87 18.75 -19.89
CA ASN A 206 -13.45 19.77 -20.75
C ASN A 206 -13.46 19.29 -22.20
N THR A 207 -14.66 19.04 -22.73
CA THR A 207 -14.84 18.78 -24.16
C THR A 207 -15.99 19.67 -24.65
N THR A 208 -15.63 20.70 -25.42
CA THR A 208 -16.59 21.66 -25.99
C THR A 208 -17.21 21.17 -27.28
N GLN A 209 -16.60 20.17 -27.92
CA GLN A 209 -17.06 19.58 -29.17
C GLN A 209 -18.18 18.57 -28.91
N THR A 210 -19.20 18.59 -29.77
CA THR A 210 -20.26 17.58 -29.75
C THR A 210 -19.71 16.20 -30.15
N LYS A 211 -20.34 15.13 -29.67
CA LYS A 211 -20.06 13.74 -30.08
C LYS A 211 -19.92 13.57 -31.59
N ARG A 212 -20.79 14.22 -32.37
CA ARG A 212 -20.73 14.21 -33.84
C ARG A 212 -19.45 14.82 -34.40
N GLN A 213 -19.03 15.97 -33.87
CA GLN A 213 -17.79 16.63 -34.29
C GLN A 213 -16.55 15.82 -33.93
N LEU A 214 -16.54 15.20 -32.75
CA LEU A 214 -15.45 14.33 -32.30
C LEU A 214 -15.33 13.06 -33.16
N ARG A 215 -16.45 12.42 -33.50
CA ARG A 215 -16.43 11.28 -34.43
C ARG A 215 -15.84 11.65 -35.79
N ARG A 216 -16.22 12.80 -36.34
CA ARG A 216 -15.62 13.31 -37.59
C ARG A 216 -14.14 13.60 -37.45
N LYS A 217 -13.71 14.21 -36.33
CA LYS A 217 -12.31 14.51 -36.02
C LYS A 217 -11.45 13.24 -36.00
N HIS A 218 -11.97 12.16 -35.42
CA HIS A 218 -11.28 10.87 -35.27
C HIS A 218 -11.64 9.85 -36.36
N HIS A 219 -12.33 10.29 -37.42
CA HIS A 219 -12.73 9.45 -38.56
C HIS A 219 -13.58 8.23 -38.23
N PHE A 220 -14.39 8.29 -37.17
CA PHE A 220 -15.45 7.32 -36.90
C PHE A 220 -16.74 7.70 -37.61
N SER A 221 -17.50 6.70 -38.05
CA SER A 221 -18.79 6.94 -38.69
C SER A 221 -19.86 7.30 -37.67
N GLU A 222 -20.85 8.12 -38.08
CA GLU A 222 -21.93 8.55 -37.20
C GLU A 222 -22.88 7.39 -36.82
N ASP A 223 -22.97 6.35 -37.66
CA ASP A 223 -23.80 5.15 -37.46
C ASP A 223 -23.11 4.03 -36.68
N GLU A 224 -21.82 4.17 -36.35
CA GLU A 224 -21.11 3.20 -35.50
C GLU A 224 -21.49 3.35 -34.01
N LYS A 225 -21.61 2.22 -33.32
CA LYS A 225 -21.67 2.12 -31.87
C LYS A 225 -20.27 1.88 -31.33
N ILE A 226 -19.73 2.89 -30.65
CA ILE A 226 -18.36 2.89 -30.15
C ILE A 226 -18.32 2.37 -28.71
N ILE A 227 -17.68 1.23 -28.53
CA ILE A 227 -17.39 0.60 -27.24
C ILE A 227 -15.95 0.96 -26.90
N LEU A 228 -15.72 1.54 -25.72
CA LEU A 228 -14.42 2.08 -25.33
C LEU A 228 -13.84 1.35 -24.13
N PHE A 229 -12.59 0.91 -24.26
CA PHE A 229 -11.73 0.55 -23.15
C PHE A 229 -10.60 1.58 -23.04
N ALA A 230 -10.30 2.00 -21.81
CA ALA A 230 -9.14 2.85 -21.52
C ALA A 230 -8.37 2.28 -20.32
N GLY A 231 -7.08 2.04 -20.48
CA GLY A 231 -6.26 1.52 -19.39
C GLY A 231 -4.97 0.86 -19.88
N ARG A 232 -4.13 0.41 -18.93
CA ARG A 232 -2.95 -0.38 -19.27
C ARG A 232 -3.37 -1.68 -19.97
N ILE A 233 -2.65 -2.05 -21.02
CA ILE A 233 -2.91 -3.29 -21.76
C ILE A 233 -2.11 -4.40 -21.07
N THR A 234 -2.74 -5.02 -20.09
CA THR A 234 -2.21 -6.15 -19.33
C THR A 234 -3.30 -7.20 -19.10
N GLN A 235 -2.91 -8.41 -18.72
CA GLN A 235 -3.86 -9.47 -18.39
C GLN A 235 -4.83 -9.05 -17.28
N MET A 236 -4.35 -8.36 -16.24
CA MET A 236 -5.16 -7.86 -15.13
C MET A 236 -6.32 -6.95 -15.53
N LYS A 237 -6.24 -6.29 -16.70
CA LYS A 237 -7.28 -5.37 -17.17
C LYS A 237 -8.35 -6.03 -18.06
N GLY A 238 -8.30 -7.34 -18.26
CA GLY A 238 -9.36 -8.12 -18.93
C GLY A 238 -9.59 -7.78 -20.40
N VAL A 239 -8.55 -7.29 -21.09
CA VAL A 239 -8.65 -6.82 -22.49
C VAL A 239 -9.05 -7.97 -23.44
N VAL A 240 -8.59 -9.19 -23.16
CA VAL A 240 -8.88 -10.36 -24.00
C VAL A 240 -10.33 -10.79 -23.88
N GLU A 241 -10.86 -10.75 -22.66
CA GLU A 241 -12.25 -11.09 -22.36
C GLU A 241 -13.20 -10.07 -22.99
N LEU A 242 -12.81 -8.80 -23.05
CA LEU A 242 -13.53 -7.78 -23.80
C LEU A 242 -13.52 -8.02 -25.30
N ILE A 243 -12.39 -8.40 -25.89
CA ILE A 243 -12.31 -8.75 -27.32
C ILE A 243 -13.25 -9.93 -27.62
N GLN A 244 -13.23 -10.96 -26.78
CA GLN A 244 -14.12 -12.12 -26.93
C GLN A 244 -15.60 -11.73 -26.81
N ALA A 245 -15.96 -10.91 -25.82
CA ALA A 245 -17.32 -10.41 -25.65
C ALA A 245 -17.77 -9.55 -26.84
N PHE A 246 -16.88 -8.69 -27.35
CA PHE A 246 -17.14 -7.87 -28.53
C PHE A 246 -17.37 -8.72 -29.78
N GLU A 247 -16.52 -9.73 -30.03
CA GLU A 247 -16.69 -10.63 -31.18
C GLU A 247 -18.01 -11.39 -31.12
N LYS A 248 -18.41 -11.85 -29.93
CA LYS A 248 -19.71 -12.48 -29.71
C LYS A 248 -20.87 -11.52 -30.00
N LEU A 249 -20.77 -10.27 -29.54
CA LEU A 249 -21.76 -9.22 -29.80
C LEU A 249 -21.92 -8.96 -31.31
N SER A 250 -20.80 -8.72 -32.01
CA SER A 250 -20.81 -8.44 -33.46
C SER A 250 -21.36 -9.61 -34.29
N LEU A 251 -21.22 -10.86 -33.82
CA LEU A 251 -21.80 -12.03 -34.47
C LEU A 251 -23.29 -12.21 -34.17
N LYS A 252 -23.74 -11.79 -32.98
CA LYS A 252 -25.12 -11.95 -32.51
C LYS A 252 -26.06 -10.90 -33.12
N ASP A 253 -25.55 -9.68 -33.33
CA ASP A 253 -26.32 -8.57 -33.88
C ASP A 253 -25.62 -7.97 -35.12
N ASP A 254 -26.12 -8.35 -36.29
CA ASP A 254 -25.66 -7.85 -37.59
C ASP A 254 -26.41 -6.58 -38.05
N THR A 255 -27.37 -6.10 -37.26
CA THR A 255 -28.22 -4.94 -37.61
C THR A 255 -27.53 -3.61 -37.32
N GLN A 256 -26.51 -3.62 -36.46
CA GLN A 256 -25.80 -2.44 -36.01
C GLN A 256 -24.29 -2.56 -36.28
N LYS A 257 -23.67 -1.44 -36.64
CA LYS A 257 -22.21 -1.38 -36.81
C LYS A 257 -21.53 -1.13 -35.47
N TYR A 258 -20.82 -2.12 -34.96
CA TYR A 258 -20.05 -2.00 -33.72
C TYR A 258 -18.57 -1.70 -33.98
N ARG A 259 -17.97 -0.90 -33.10
CA ARG A 259 -16.56 -0.51 -33.11
C ARG A 259 -16.01 -0.64 -31.69
N LEU A 260 -15.00 -1.48 -31.49
CA LEU A 260 -14.27 -1.53 -30.22
C LEU A 260 -13.01 -0.65 -30.33
N VAL A 261 -12.83 0.26 -29.39
CA VAL A 261 -11.66 1.11 -29.28
C VAL A 261 -10.93 0.78 -27.98
N ILE A 262 -9.65 0.44 -28.09
CA ILE A 262 -8.78 0.09 -26.96
C ILE A 262 -7.68 1.15 -26.86
N CYS A 263 -7.68 1.89 -25.76
CA CYS A 263 -6.75 2.98 -25.50
C CYS A 263 -5.80 2.66 -24.35
N GLY A 264 -4.49 2.89 -24.53
CA GLY A 264 -3.49 2.82 -23.45
C GLY A 264 -2.13 2.29 -23.85
N LYS A 265 -1.23 2.13 -22.87
CA LYS A 265 0.10 1.52 -23.06
C LYS A 265 0.09 0.06 -22.66
N GLY A 266 0.81 -0.80 -23.40
CA GLY A 266 1.11 -2.17 -23.00
C GLY A 266 1.48 -3.04 -24.20
N ASP A 267 1.34 -4.35 -24.05
CA ASP A 267 1.74 -5.34 -25.06
C ASP A 267 0.65 -5.50 -26.15
N TYR A 268 0.82 -4.75 -27.24
CA TYR A 268 -0.06 -4.81 -28.39
C TYR A 268 0.10 -6.08 -29.22
N ASP A 269 1.29 -6.70 -29.24
CA ASP A 269 1.53 -7.94 -29.99
C ASP A 269 0.75 -9.10 -29.36
N TRP A 270 0.69 -9.14 -28.03
CA TRP A 270 -0.16 -10.08 -27.29
C TRP A 270 -1.64 -9.90 -27.61
N VAL A 271 -2.14 -8.66 -27.60
CA VAL A 271 -3.54 -8.36 -27.91
C VAL A 271 -3.88 -8.68 -29.36
N TYR A 272 -3.02 -8.31 -30.30
CA TYR A 272 -3.26 -8.52 -31.74
C TYR A 272 -3.47 -9.99 -32.09
N LYS A 273 -2.75 -10.90 -31.42
CA LYS A 273 -2.92 -12.37 -31.57
C LYS A 273 -4.27 -12.90 -31.08
N LYS A 274 -5.08 -12.09 -30.39
CA LYS A 274 -6.40 -12.46 -29.86
C LYS A 274 -7.56 -11.91 -30.69
N ILE A 275 -7.28 -11.04 -31.67
CA ILE A 275 -8.29 -10.40 -32.51
C ILE A 275 -8.55 -11.25 -33.77
N HIS A 276 -9.82 -11.44 -34.10
CA HIS A 276 -10.28 -12.07 -35.34
C HIS A 276 -11.09 -11.10 -36.22
N CYS A 277 -11.71 -10.06 -35.64
CA CYS A 277 -12.45 -9.03 -36.37
C CYS A 277 -11.65 -7.73 -36.57
N TYR A 278 -10.49 -7.82 -37.22
CA TYR A 278 -9.49 -6.73 -37.33
C TYR A 278 -10.05 -5.37 -37.76
N SER A 279 -10.98 -5.35 -38.72
CA SER A 279 -11.54 -4.10 -39.27
C SER A 279 -12.51 -3.40 -38.32
N GLN A 280 -12.88 -4.00 -37.19
CA GLN A 280 -13.83 -3.49 -36.20
C GLN A 280 -13.17 -3.09 -34.87
N ILE A 281 -11.87 -3.37 -34.69
CA ILE A 281 -11.11 -3.06 -33.47
C ILE A 281 -10.04 -2.02 -33.77
N THR A 282 -10.06 -0.91 -33.03
CA THR A 282 -9.09 0.19 -33.13
C THR A 282 -8.20 0.21 -31.90
N LEU A 283 -6.89 0.12 -32.13
CA LEU A 283 -5.84 0.19 -31.11
C LEU A 283 -5.17 1.57 -31.21
N THR A 284 -5.33 2.44 -30.21
CA THR A 284 -4.91 3.85 -30.34
C THR A 284 -3.49 4.14 -29.86
N GLY A 285 -2.86 3.23 -29.12
CA GLY A 285 -1.68 3.59 -28.34
C GLY A 285 -2.05 4.42 -27.10
N ASN A 286 -1.04 5.11 -26.56
CA ASN A 286 -1.24 6.03 -25.45
C ASN A 286 -1.81 7.35 -25.93
N LEU A 287 -2.95 7.75 -25.37
CA LEU A 287 -3.56 9.05 -25.63
C LEU A 287 -3.09 10.09 -24.60
N SER A 288 -3.05 11.36 -24.99
CA SER A 288 -3.00 12.46 -24.03
C SER A 288 -4.31 12.52 -23.22
N LYS A 289 -4.32 13.22 -22.07
CA LYS A 289 -5.55 13.40 -21.29
C LYS A 289 -6.66 14.10 -22.08
N GLU A 290 -6.30 15.13 -22.84
CA GLU A 290 -7.23 15.84 -23.74
C GLU A 290 -7.85 14.88 -24.77
N GLN A 291 -7.02 14.09 -25.45
CA GLN A 291 -7.51 13.08 -26.41
C GLN A 291 -8.38 12.04 -25.71
N LEU A 292 -7.98 11.55 -24.54
CA LEU A 292 -8.74 10.55 -23.80
C LEU A 292 -10.16 11.05 -23.44
N TYR A 293 -10.30 12.31 -23.04
CA TYR A 293 -11.60 12.93 -22.77
C TYR A 293 -12.45 13.08 -24.04
N GLU A 294 -11.83 13.36 -25.19
CA GLU A 294 -12.53 13.30 -26.48
C GLU A 294 -13.06 11.89 -26.77
N PHE A 295 -12.28 10.86 -26.47
CA PHE A 295 -12.68 9.47 -26.63
C PHE A 295 -13.83 9.09 -25.70
N TYR A 296 -13.81 9.54 -24.44
CA TYR A 296 -14.96 9.37 -23.53
C TYR A 296 -16.23 10.04 -24.08
N ALA A 297 -16.12 11.27 -24.61
CA ALA A 297 -17.25 12.02 -25.15
C ALA A 297 -17.82 11.48 -26.47
N LEU A 298 -17.00 10.82 -27.31
CA LEU A 298 -17.46 10.24 -28.58
C LEU A 298 -18.01 8.81 -28.46
N ALA A 299 -17.63 8.09 -27.40
CA ALA A 299 -18.03 6.72 -27.14
C ALA A 299 -19.53 6.60 -26.80
N ASP A 300 -20.10 5.41 -26.98
CA ASP A 300 -21.47 5.07 -26.56
C ASP A 300 -21.50 4.33 -25.22
N VAL A 301 -20.48 3.54 -24.94
CA VAL A 301 -20.34 2.80 -23.68
C VAL A 301 -18.86 2.61 -23.34
N GLY A 302 -18.51 2.81 -22.07
CA GLY A 302 -17.20 2.50 -21.51
C GLY A 302 -17.21 1.13 -20.85
N VAL A 303 -16.14 0.35 -21.02
CA VAL A 303 -16.03 -1.00 -20.45
C VAL A 303 -14.75 -1.14 -19.64
N ILE A 304 -14.88 -1.54 -18.37
CA ILE A 304 -13.75 -1.81 -17.46
C ILE A 304 -13.83 -3.27 -16.97
N PRO A 305 -13.24 -4.22 -17.71
CA PRO A 305 -13.34 -5.65 -17.43
C PRO A 305 -12.19 -6.15 -16.53
N SER A 306 -11.73 -5.34 -15.57
CA SER A 306 -10.57 -5.68 -14.74
C SER A 306 -10.79 -6.93 -13.88
N TYR A 307 -9.75 -7.71 -13.62
CA TYR A 307 -9.77 -8.81 -12.65
C TYR A 307 -9.58 -8.35 -11.21
N ALA A 308 -8.92 -7.22 -11.01
CA ALA A 308 -8.85 -6.53 -9.73
C ALA A 308 -8.73 -5.02 -9.98
N GLU A 309 -9.36 -4.26 -9.09
CA GLU A 309 -9.35 -2.82 -9.14
C GLU A 309 -9.62 -2.27 -7.74
N GLN A 310 -9.00 -1.16 -7.40
CA GLN A 310 -9.39 -0.36 -6.25
C GLN A 310 -10.32 0.76 -6.73
N CYS A 311 -10.11 2.00 -6.32
CA CYS A 311 -10.93 3.12 -6.79
C CYS A 311 -10.48 3.58 -8.19
N SER A 312 -11.11 3.04 -9.24
CA SER A 312 -10.69 3.23 -10.64
C SER A 312 -10.85 4.67 -11.13
N TYR A 313 -9.74 5.37 -11.35
CA TYR A 313 -9.74 6.70 -11.99
C TYR A 313 -10.42 6.68 -13.35
N THR A 314 -10.17 5.65 -14.17
CA THR A 314 -10.82 5.51 -15.49
C THR A 314 -12.34 5.44 -15.36
N ALA A 315 -12.86 4.66 -14.41
CA ALA A 315 -14.29 4.56 -14.21
C ALA A 315 -14.87 5.92 -13.78
N ILE A 316 -14.24 6.60 -12.82
CA ILE A 316 -14.67 7.92 -12.35
C ILE A 316 -14.66 8.94 -13.49
N GLU A 317 -13.62 8.94 -14.35
CA GLU A 317 -13.54 9.82 -15.52
C GLU A 317 -14.63 9.53 -16.55
N MET A 318 -14.93 8.26 -16.83
CA MET A 318 -16.02 7.87 -17.73
C MET A 318 -17.38 8.33 -17.17
N MET A 319 -17.62 8.11 -15.88
CA MET A 319 -18.83 8.57 -15.18
C MET A 319 -18.95 10.10 -15.25
N ALA A 320 -17.85 10.82 -15.02
CA ALA A 320 -17.78 12.28 -15.10
C ALA A 320 -18.00 12.81 -16.53
N SER A 321 -17.67 12.00 -17.54
CA SER A 321 -17.87 12.32 -18.96
C SER A 321 -19.27 11.93 -19.47
N TRP A 322 -20.20 11.60 -18.58
CA TRP A 322 -21.56 11.14 -18.93
C TRP A 322 -21.58 9.90 -19.82
N LEU A 323 -20.54 9.06 -19.74
CA LEU A 323 -20.44 7.81 -20.50
C LEU A 323 -21.06 6.68 -19.67
N PRO A 324 -22.07 5.94 -20.19
CA PRO A 324 -22.55 4.72 -19.55
C PRO A 324 -21.41 3.71 -19.39
N VAL A 325 -21.31 3.07 -18.23
CA VAL A 325 -20.23 2.14 -17.91
C VAL A 325 -20.73 0.71 -17.68
N VAL A 326 -19.95 -0.25 -18.18
CA VAL A 326 -20.06 -1.68 -17.88
C VAL A 326 -18.77 -2.12 -17.21
N VAL A 327 -18.85 -2.66 -16.00
CA VAL A 327 -17.68 -3.04 -15.20
C VAL A 327 -17.77 -4.48 -14.73
N THR A 328 -16.65 -5.05 -14.31
CA THR A 328 -16.62 -6.30 -13.53
C THR A 328 -16.94 -6.02 -12.07
N ASP A 329 -17.54 -6.98 -11.37
CA ASP A 329 -17.94 -6.87 -9.97
C ASP A 329 -16.80 -7.21 -8.99
N VAL A 330 -15.62 -6.66 -9.22
CA VAL A 330 -14.42 -6.90 -8.40
C VAL A 330 -14.00 -5.67 -7.62
N GLY A 331 -13.58 -5.88 -6.36
CA GLY A 331 -12.99 -4.84 -5.50
C GLY A 331 -13.74 -3.51 -5.54
N GLY A 332 -13.01 -2.43 -5.77
CA GLY A 332 -13.57 -1.08 -5.80
C GLY A 332 -14.53 -0.80 -6.96
N LEU A 333 -14.52 -1.57 -8.05
CA LEU A 333 -15.53 -1.42 -9.11
C LEU A 333 -16.92 -1.84 -8.62
N ASN A 334 -16.99 -2.85 -7.76
CA ASN A 334 -18.26 -3.32 -7.19
C ASN A 334 -18.89 -2.28 -6.24
N GLU A 335 -18.07 -1.52 -5.51
CA GLU A 335 -18.49 -0.40 -4.65
C GLU A 335 -18.82 0.86 -5.44
N LEU A 336 -18.02 1.15 -6.46
CA LEU A 336 -18.20 2.33 -7.29
C LEU A 336 -19.52 2.25 -8.06
N ILE A 337 -19.80 1.10 -8.66
CA ILE A 337 -20.93 0.87 -9.56
C ILE A 337 -22.04 0.05 -8.89
N ASP A 338 -23.26 0.56 -8.94
CA ASP A 338 -24.49 -0.09 -8.48
C ASP A 338 -25.49 -0.26 -9.65
N SER A 339 -26.69 -0.77 -9.35
CA SER A 339 -27.72 -1.01 -10.37
C SER A 339 -28.32 0.26 -10.99
N GLU A 340 -28.19 1.41 -10.31
CA GLU A 340 -28.71 2.70 -10.78
C GLU A 340 -27.73 3.45 -11.66
N ASN A 341 -26.42 3.29 -11.43
CA ASN A 341 -25.38 4.12 -12.07
C ASN A 341 -24.55 3.38 -13.15
N GLY A 342 -24.65 2.06 -13.27
CA GLY A 342 -23.96 1.30 -14.31
C GLY A 342 -24.46 -0.13 -14.46
N LEU A 343 -23.69 -0.94 -15.19
CA LEU A 343 -23.93 -2.38 -15.31
C LEU A 343 -22.71 -3.16 -14.83
N LYS A 344 -22.96 -4.29 -14.19
CA LYS A 344 -21.93 -5.20 -13.70
C LYS A 344 -21.99 -6.54 -14.41
N THR A 345 -20.82 -7.11 -14.68
CA THR A 345 -20.65 -8.50 -15.11
C THR A 345 -19.90 -9.29 -14.04
N HIS A 346 -20.28 -10.54 -13.85
CA HIS A 346 -19.77 -11.37 -12.77
C HIS A 346 -18.44 -12.04 -13.11
N ILE A 347 -17.49 -11.98 -12.17
CA ILE A 347 -16.28 -12.82 -12.16
C ILE A 347 -16.33 -13.80 -11.00
N GLU A 348 -16.17 -15.09 -11.30
CA GLU A 348 -16.03 -16.13 -10.28
C GLU A 348 -14.59 -16.65 -10.20
N PHE A 349 -14.00 -16.57 -9.01
CA PHE A 349 -12.68 -17.14 -8.73
C PHE A 349 -12.81 -18.58 -8.22
N THR A 350 -12.68 -19.58 -9.08
CA THR A 350 -12.71 -21.01 -8.70
C THR A 350 -11.32 -21.57 -8.45
N LEU A 351 -11.18 -22.70 -7.74
CA LEU A 351 -9.87 -23.28 -7.44
C LEU A 351 -8.98 -23.53 -8.68
N LYS A 352 -9.59 -23.88 -9.82
CA LYS A 352 -8.85 -24.26 -11.04
C LYS A 352 -8.53 -23.06 -11.94
N LYS A 353 -9.43 -22.09 -12.03
CA LYS A 353 -9.30 -20.94 -12.93
C LYS A 353 -10.26 -19.81 -12.56
N ILE A 354 -9.98 -18.63 -13.09
CA ILE A 354 -10.93 -17.52 -13.15
C ILE A 354 -12.00 -17.86 -14.18
N GLN A 355 -13.27 -17.68 -13.82
CA GLN A 355 -14.39 -17.77 -14.74
C GLN A 355 -14.91 -16.37 -15.02
N PHE A 356 -14.61 -15.87 -16.22
CA PHE A 356 -15.15 -14.62 -16.73
C PHE A 356 -16.26 -14.95 -17.72
N ASN A 357 -17.50 -14.53 -17.43
CA ASN A 357 -18.63 -14.75 -18.34
C ASN A 357 -18.65 -13.70 -19.47
N THR A 358 -17.98 -14.00 -20.58
CA THR A 358 -17.94 -13.10 -21.74
C THR A 358 -19.28 -12.98 -22.46
N ASP A 359 -20.21 -13.93 -22.29
CA ASP A 359 -21.57 -13.83 -22.83
C ASP A 359 -22.40 -12.80 -22.05
N ASP A 360 -22.29 -12.80 -20.72
CA ASP A 360 -22.93 -11.78 -19.89
C ASP A 360 -22.33 -10.39 -20.17
N LEU A 361 -21.01 -10.27 -20.27
CA LEU A 361 -20.37 -8.99 -20.65
C LEU A 361 -20.90 -8.48 -22.00
N ALA A 362 -20.99 -9.34 -23.02
CA ALA A 362 -21.54 -8.98 -24.32
C ALA A 362 -23.00 -8.51 -24.21
N GLU A 363 -23.83 -9.17 -23.40
CA GLU A 363 -25.21 -8.80 -23.18
C GLU A 363 -25.35 -7.46 -22.42
N LYS A 364 -24.50 -7.18 -21.42
CA LYS A 364 -24.50 -5.87 -20.73
C LYS A 364 -24.08 -4.73 -21.66
N ILE A 365 -23.09 -4.97 -22.51
CA ILE A 365 -22.68 -4.00 -23.55
C ILE A 365 -23.86 -3.75 -24.50
N HIS A 366 -24.46 -4.82 -25.02
CA HIS A 366 -25.62 -4.75 -25.91
C HIS A 366 -26.79 -3.98 -25.27
N GLN A 367 -27.13 -4.28 -24.01
CA GLN A 367 -28.18 -3.59 -23.24
C GLN A 367 -27.91 -2.08 -23.14
N SER A 368 -26.66 -1.67 -22.89
CA SER A 368 -26.28 -0.24 -22.85
C SER A 368 -26.41 0.45 -24.20
N LEU A 369 -26.20 -0.27 -25.31
CA LEU A 369 -26.23 0.28 -26.66
C LEU A 369 -27.65 0.34 -27.27
N THR A 370 -28.52 -0.62 -26.92
CA THR A 370 -29.88 -0.75 -27.48
C THR A 370 -30.98 -0.10 -26.64
N ASN A 371 -30.68 0.31 -25.40
CA ASN A 371 -31.60 1.10 -24.57
C ASN A 371 -30.99 2.48 -24.18
N PRO A 372 -30.97 3.46 -25.10
CA PRO A 372 -30.31 4.75 -24.87
C PRO A 372 -30.92 5.57 -23.73
N GLN A 373 -32.23 5.43 -23.50
CA GLN A 373 -32.91 6.17 -22.42
C GLN A 373 -32.42 5.69 -21.05
N LEU A 374 -32.36 4.36 -20.85
CA LEU A 374 -31.86 3.79 -19.60
C LEU A 374 -30.36 4.03 -19.43
N ALA A 375 -29.58 3.89 -20.51
CA ALA A 375 -28.15 4.18 -20.50
C ALA A 375 -27.87 5.64 -20.09
N LYS A 376 -28.62 6.60 -20.64
CA LYS A 376 -28.54 8.02 -20.26
C LYS A 376 -28.89 8.24 -18.79
N LYS A 377 -29.94 7.61 -18.27
CA LYS A 377 -30.33 7.70 -16.86
C LYS A 377 -29.22 7.18 -15.93
N ARG A 378 -28.57 6.07 -16.31
CA ARG A 378 -27.42 5.54 -15.56
C ARG A 378 -26.23 6.49 -15.57
N ALA A 379 -25.87 7.02 -16.73
CA ALA A 379 -24.79 8.00 -16.85
C ALA A 379 -25.06 9.26 -16.02
N GLU A 380 -26.30 9.74 -15.97
CA GLU A 380 -26.70 10.86 -15.10
C GLU A 380 -26.51 10.53 -13.62
N LYS A 381 -26.97 9.36 -13.17
CA LYS A 381 -26.76 8.89 -11.78
C LYS A 381 -25.29 8.74 -11.44
N ALA A 382 -24.50 8.22 -12.37
CA ALA A 382 -23.06 8.08 -12.22
C ALA A 382 -22.37 9.46 -12.07
N PHE A 383 -22.73 10.42 -12.92
CA PHE A 383 -22.22 11.79 -12.82
C PHE A 383 -22.59 12.46 -11.49
N GLN A 384 -23.82 12.28 -11.01
CA GLN A 384 -24.24 12.80 -9.71
C GLN A 384 -23.42 12.21 -8.56
N LYS A 385 -23.12 10.90 -8.59
CA LYS A 385 -22.23 10.27 -7.62
C LYS A 385 -20.81 10.86 -7.66
N VAL A 386 -20.28 11.15 -8.85
CA VAL A 386 -18.98 11.83 -8.96
C VAL A 386 -19.01 13.20 -8.29
N LEU A 387 -20.04 14.01 -8.55
CA LEU A 387 -20.20 15.32 -7.92
C LEU A 387 -20.35 15.23 -6.39
N SER A 388 -21.09 14.23 -5.89
CA SER A 388 -21.37 14.08 -4.46
C SER A 388 -20.21 13.49 -3.67
N GLU A 389 -19.34 12.69 -4.26
CA GLU A 389 -18.39 11.87 -3.50
C GLU A 389 -16.96 11.84 -4.07
N LEU A 390 -16.78 11.95 -5.39
CA LEU A 390 -15.55 11.52 -6.07
C LEU A 390 -14.79 12.69 -6.72
N THR A 391 -14.87 13.88 -6.11
CA THR A 391 -14.09 15.05 -6.53
C THR A 391 -12.77 15.11 -5.77
N ALA A 392 -11.72 15.59 -6.43
CA ALA A 392 -10.41 15.78 -5.82
C ALA A 392 -10.44 16.78 -4.64
N GLU A 393 -11.38 17.72 -4.65
CA GLU A 393 -11.65 18.63 -3.53
C GLU A 393 -12.15 17.88 -2.29
N LYS A 394 -13.12 16.96 -2.45
CA LYS A 394 -13.64 16.14 -1.34
C LYS A 394 -12.59 15.20 -0.79
N MET A 395 -11.84 14.55 -1.66
CA MET A 395 -10.71 13.71 -1.26
C MET A 395 -9.69 14.51 -0.43
N ALA A 396 -9.36 15.74 -0.87
CA ALA A 396 -8.46 16.63 -0.13
C ALA A 396 -9.03 17.06 1.22
N GLU A 397 -10.30 17.46 1.27
CA GLU A 397 -10.98 17.87 2.52
C GLU A 397 -10.97 16.73 3.55
N GLN A 398 -11.34 15.52 3.14
CA GLN A 398 -11.34 14.34 4.02
C GLN A 398 -9.91 13.98 4.48
N THR A 399 -8.92 14.12 3.59
CA THR A 399 -7.51 13.91 3.96
C THR A 399 -7.03 14.92 5.00
N LEU A 400 -7.42 16.19 4.86
CA LEU A 400 -7.10 17.23 5.85
C LEU A 400 -7.72 16.91 7.22
N GLN A 401 -8.95 16.39 7.25
CA GLN A 401 -9.60 15.93 8.48
C GLN A 401 -8.82 14.78 9.15
N VAL A 402 -8.21 13.88 8.36
CA VAL A 402 -7.33 12.83 8.90
C VAL A 402 -6.11 13.44 9.56
N TYR A 403 -5.43 14.40 8.94
CA TYR A 403 -4.30 15.08 9.58
C TYR A 403 -4.71 15.72 10.91
N GLU A 404 -5.83 16.43 10.94
CA GLU A 404 -6.31 17.05 12.17
C GLU A 404 -6.63 16.04 13.27
N LYS A 405 -7.20 14.89 12.91
CA LYS A 405 -7.47 13.79 13.85
C LYS A 405 -6.18 13.26 14.45
N LEU A 406 -5.16 13.00 13.63
CA LEU A 406 -3.87 12.49 14.06
C LEU A 406 -3.13 13.47 14.99
N LEU A 407 -3.37 14.77 14.83
CA LEU A 407 -2.81 15.81 15.71
C LEU A 407 -3.56 15.98 17.03
N LYS A 408 -4.82 15.55 17.10
CA LYS A 408 -5.69 15.65 18.28
C LYS A 408 -5.66 14.39 19.14
N GLN A 409 -5.22 13.27 18.59
CA GLN A 409 -5.01 12.07 19.39
C GLN A 409 -3.90 12.35 20.40
N PRO A 410 -4.17 12.39 21.72
CA PRO A 410 -3.09 12.13 22.67
C PRO A 410 -2.48 10.79 22.25
N GLU A 411 -1.17 10.61 22.43
CA GLU A 411 -0.58 9.28 22.33
C GLU A 411 -1.55 8.30 22.99
N ASP A 412 -2.09 7.34 22.23
CA ASP A 412 -2.61 6.12 22.82
C ASP A 412 -1.35 5.42 23.40
N THR A 413 -0.77 6.02 24.42
CA THR A 413 -0.05 5.27 25.43
C THR A 413 -1.14 4.36 25.94
N LEU A 414 -1.11 3.12 25.45
CA LEU A 414 -1.49 1.99 26.29
C LEU A 414 -1.07 2.40 27.69
N ILE A 415 -2.01 2.50 28.62
CA ILE A 415 -1.67 2.66 30.02
C ILE A 415 -1.01 1.33 30.37
N ILE A 416 0.27 1.22 30.01
CA ILE A 416 1.09 0.06 30.23
C ILE A 416 1.32 0.12 31.72
N ASP A 417 0.63 -0.76 32.45
CA ASP A 417 0.90 -0.94 33.86
C ASP A 417 2.34 -1.48 34.00
N GLN A 418 3.26 -0.58 34.38
CA GLN A 418 4.69 -0.85 34.46
C GLN A 418 5.14 -1.35 35.84
N THR A 419 4.24 -1.96 36.61
CA THR A 419 4.52 -2.38 38.00
C THR A 419 5.56 -3.50 38.11
N GLU A 420 5.64 -4.39 37.11
CA GLU A 420 6.48 -5.58 37.15
C GLU A 420 7.87 -5.31 36.56
N LEU A 421 8.94 -5.65 37.28
CA LEU A 421 10.28 -5.51 36.73
C LEU A 421 10.52 -6.60 35.67
N VAL A 422 11.10 -6.24 34.52
CA VAL A 422 11.60 -7.20 33.53
C VAL A 422 13.13 -7.18 33.52
N SER A 423 13.75 -8.36 33.61
CA SER A 423 15.19 -8.49 33.40
C SER A 423 15.46 -8.94 31.97
N VAL A 424 16.05 -8.05 31.16
CA VAL A 424 16.49 -8.33 29.80
C VAL A 424 17.89 -8.94 29.86
N VAL A 425 18.05 -10.19 29.44
CA VAL A 425 19.33 -10.91 29.49
C VAL A 425 19.97 -10.98 28.10
N ILE A 426 21.22 -10.53 27.98
CA ILE A 426 21.94 -10.37 26.71
C ILE A 426 23.35 -10.96 26.82
N PRO A 427 23.57 -12.21 26.39
CA PRO A 427 24.90 -12.75 26.24
C PRO A 427 25.57 -12.16 24.99
N CYS A 428 26.84 -11.75 25.10
CA CYS A 428 27.60 -11.28 23.94
C CYS A 428 29.00 -11.88 23.89
N TYR A 429 29.44 -12.26 22.69
CA TYR A 429 30.82 -12.63 22.38
C TYR A 429 31.13 -12.19 20.95
N ASN A 430 32.10 -11.29 20.79
CA ASN A 430 32.50 -10.72 19.51
C ASN A 430 31.33 -10.15 18.68
N ALA A 431 30.53 -9.28 19.29
CA ALA A 431 29.32 -8.69 18.73
C ALA A 431 29.50 -7.24 18.25
N GLU A 432 30.72 -6.80 17.90
CA GLU A 432 31.00 -5.38 17.58
C GLU A 432 30.13 -4.81 16.45
N LYS A 433 29.65 -5.66 15.53
CA LYS A 433 28.80 -5.28 14.41
C LYS A 433 27.35 -4.94 14.80
N TYR A 434 26.86 -5.49 15.91
CA TYR A 434 25.41 -5.52 16.21
C TYR A 434 25.07 -4.95 17.59
N ILE A 435 25.99 -5.02 18.55
CA ILE A 435 25.68 -4.75 19.95
C ILE A 435 25.14 -3.34 20.22
N GLU A 436 25.62 -2.33 19.48
CA GLU A 436 25.12 -0.95 19.60
C GLU A 436 23.62 -0.87 19.28
N ARG A 437 23.20 -1.49 18.17
CA ARG A 437 21.81 -1.50 17.72
C ARG A 437 20.93 -2.35 18.62
N CYS A 438 21.43 -3.53 19.03
CA CYS A 438 20.76 -4.39 20.01
C CYS A 438 20.42 -3.62 21.29
N LEU A 439 21.41 -2.96 21.91
CA LEU A 439 21.20 -2.17 23.12
C LEU A 439 20.23 -1.00 22.91
N LEU A 440 20.36 -0.25 21.82
CA LEU A 440 19.43 0.82 21.48
C LEU A 440 17.98 0.32 21.35
N SER A 441 17.77 -0.88 20.77
CA SER A 441 16.43 -1.46 20.62
C SER A 441 15.76 -1.80 21.95
N VAL A 442 16.55 -2.17 22.97
CA VAL A 442 16.07 -2.45 24.33
C VAL A 442 15.83 -1.14 25.09
N LEU A 443 16.76 -0.19 25.01
CA LEU A 443 16.66 1.10 25.70
C LEU A 443 15.46 1.94 25.22
N ASN A 444 15.04 1.74 23.97
CA ASN A 444 13.90 2.42 23.35
C ASN A 444 12.57 1.64 23.44
N GLN A 445 12.48 0.61 24.29
CA GLN A 445 11.19 -0.08 24.52
C GLN A 445 10.16 0.87 25.14
N SER A 446 8.88 0.69 24.84
CA SER A 446 7.79 1.50 25.42
C SER A 446 7.52 1.18 26.89
N TYR A 447 7.82 -0.04 27.33
CA TYR A 447 7.85 -0.43 28.75
C TYR A 447 9.13 0.08 29.40
N GLN A 448 9.09 0.90 30.47
CA GLN A 448 10.30 1.48 31.06
C GLN A 448 10.83 0.74 32.29
N ASN A 449 10.01 -0.06 32.98
CA ASN A 449 10.42 -0.76 34.21
C ASN A 449 11.19 -2.06 33.93
N PHE A 450 12.39 -1.94 33.36
CA PHE A 450 13.27 -3.07 33.09
C PHE A 450 14.71 -2.80 33.53
N ASP A 451 15.48 -3.86 33.76
CA ASP A 451 16.94 -3.82 33.80
C ASP A 451 17.54 -4.66 32.67
N ILE A 452 18.75 -4.30 32.24
CA ILE A 452 19.51 -5.00 31.22
C ILE A 452 20.70 -5.66 31.91
N LEU A 453 20.77 -6.98 31.83
CA LEU A 453 21.88 -7.80 32.28
C LEU A 453 22.62 -8.26 31.04
N LEU A 454 23.76 -7.63 30.78
CA LEU A 454 24.60 -7.95 29.63
C LEU A 454 25.87 -8.63 30.14
N ILE A 455 26.18 -9.79 29.58
CA ILE A 455 27.42 -10.51 29.88
C ILE A 455 28.32 -10.64 28.66
N ASP A 456 29.50 -10.03 28.77
CA ASP A 456 30.59 -10.24 27.82
C ASP A 456 31.32 -11.55 28.14
N ASP A 457 31.22 -12.53 27.25
CA ASP A 457 31.86 -13.83 27.40
C ASP A 457 33.31 -13.84 26.87
N ALA A 458 34.08 -12.84 27.31
CA ALA A 458 35.47 -12.59 26.95
C ALA A 458 35.68 -12.22 25.46
N SER A 459 34.96 -11.21 24.96
CA SER A 459 35.18 -10.70 23.59
C SER A 459 36.60 -10.18 23.40
N GLU A 460 37.12 -10.36 22.19
CA GLU A 460 38.44 -9.92 21.75
C GLU A 460 38.36 -8.72 20.77
N ASP A 461 37.17 -8.41 20.28
CA ASP A 461 36.88 -7.31 19.37
C ASP A 461 36.50 -6.01 20.10
N LYS A 462 35.88 -5.05 19.40
CA LYS A 462 35.49 -3.76 20.00
C LYS A 462 34.19 -3.80 20.80
N THR A 463 33.57 -4.97 21.01
CA THR A 463 32.26 -5.10 21.70
C THR A 463 32.24 -4.34 23.02
N LEU A 464 33.17 -4.61 23.93
CA LEU A 464 33.24 -3.94 25.23
C LEU A 464 33.43 -2.43 25.13
N LYS A 465 34.24 -1.98 24.16
CA LYS A 465 34.46 -0.55 23.92
C LYS A 465 33.18 0.13 23.45
N ILE A 466 32.35 -0.56 22.66
CA ILE A 466 31.05 -0.05 22.20
C ILE A 466 30.08 0.01 23.39
N ILE A 467 29.95 -1.09 24.15
CA ILE A 467 29.06 -1.16 25.32
C ILE A 467 29.42 -0.06 26.34
N SER A 468 30.71 0.20 26.58
CA SER A 468 31.16 1.23 27.54
C SER A 468 30.74 2.66 27.22
N LYS A 469 30.24 2.93 26.00
CA LYS A 469 29.73 4.25 25.62
C LYS A 469 28.32 4.51 26.16
N PHE A 470 27.59 3.46 26.53
CA PHE A 470 26.22 3.58 27.04
C PHE A 470 26.26 3.94 28.53
N ASN A 471 25.58 5.03 28.89
CA ASN A 471 25.43 5.49 30.25
C ASN A 471 23.95 5.50 30.63
N ASP A 472 23.40 4.31 30.93
CA ASP A 472 22.03 4.12 31.37
C ASP A 472 22.05 3.29 32.67
N ASN A 473 21.31 3.75 33.69
CA ASN A 473 21.30 3.12 35.01
C ASN A 473 20.63 1.74 35.03
N ARG A 474 19.86 1.39 33.98
CA ARG A 474 19.26 0.08 33.80
C ARG A 474 20.27 -0.95 33.29
N LEU A 475 21.39 -0.53 32.70
CA LEU A 475 22.39 -1.43 32.12
C LEU A 475 23.44 -1.88 33.14
N LYS A 476 23.50 -3.20 33.38
CA LYS A 476 24.54 -3.86 34.18
C LYS A 476 25.38 -4.74 33.27
N ILE A 477 26.69 -4.57 33.34
CA ILE A 477 27.65 -5.25 32.48
C ILE A 477 28.49 -6.21 33.33
N PHE A 478 28.44 -7.48 32.97
CA PHE A 478 29.31 -8.53 33.51
C PHE A 478 30.33 -8.93 32.46
N ARG A 479 31.48 -9.43 32.92
CA ARG A 479 32.50 -10.00 32.04
C ARG A 479 32.99 -11.33 32.59
N ASN A 480 33.11 -12.33 31.71
CA ASN A 480 33.82 -13.56 32.01
C ASN A 480 35.31 -13.42 31.67
N ALA A 481 36.17 -14.06 32.46
CA ALA A 481 37.61 -14.04 32.23
C ALA A 481 38.04 -14.87 31.00
N THR A 482 37.24 -15.84 30.60
CA THR A 482 37.45 -16.74 29.46
C THR A 482 36.10 -17.01 28.83
N ASN A 483 36.06 -17.31 27.53
CA ASN A 483 34.83 -17.73 26.86
C ASN A 483 34.33 -19.06 27.48
N LYS A 484 33.13 -19.03 28.06
CA LYS A 484 32.45 -20.16 28.71
C LYS A 484 31.28 -20.68 27.89
N GLY A 485 30.94 -20.03 26.79
CA GLY A 485 29.82 -20.32 25.93
C GLY A 485 28.50 -19.69 26.39
N ILE A 486 27.58 -19.54 25.43
CA ILE A 486 26.30 -18.86 25.60
C ILE A 486 25.43 -19.41 26.74
N VAL A 487 25.44 -20.73 26.97
CA VAL A 487 24.63 -21.37 28.01
C VAL A 487 25.11 -20.95 29.41
N TYR A 488 26.43 -20.91 29.63
CA TYR A 488 26.99 -20.46 30.90
C TYR A 488 26.70 -18.97 31.11
N ALA A 489 26.90 -18.18 30.05
CA ALA A 489 26.65 -16.75 30.05
C ALA A 489 25.20 -16.41 30.43
N LEU A 490 24.22 -17.03 29.74
CA LEU A 490 22.80 -16.86 30.02
C LEU A 490 22.42 -17.29 31.43
N ASN A 491 22.89 -18.44 31.91
CA ASN A 491 22.57 -18.90 33.27
C ASN A 491 23.10 -17.94 34.34
N LYS A 492 24.25 -17.29 34.09
CA LYS A 492 24.78 -16.27 34.98
C LYS A 492 23.91 -15.01 34.96
N ASP A 493 23.52 -14.49 33.79
CA ASP A 493 22.58 -13.37 33.72
C ASP A 493 21.24 -13.68 34.39
N ILE A 494 20.68 -14.86 34.16
CA ILE A 494 19.43 -15.32 34.80
C ILE A 494 19.58 -15.38 36.33
N SER A 495 20.74 -15.80 36.85
CA SER A 495 20.98 -15.82 38.30
C SER A 495 21.06 -14.42 38.95
N GLU A 496 21.38 -13.40 38.15
CA GLU A 496 21.44 -11.99 38.57
C GLU A 496 20.10 -11.25 38.33
N ALA A 497 19.17 -11.87 37.60
CA ALA A 497 17.85 -11.32 37.28
C ALA A 497 17.02 -11.08 38.54
N LYS A 498 16.40 -9.91 38.59
CA LYS A 498 15.50 -9.50 39.68
C LYS A 498 14.08 -9.25 39.20
N GLY A 499 13.87 -9.27 37.89
CA GLY A 499 12.57 -9.12 37.28
C GLY A 499 11.65 -10.30 37.55
N ASN A 500 10.35 -10.00 37.60
CA ASN A 500 9.28 -10.99 37.64
C ASN A 500 9.19 -11.75 36.30
N TYR A 501 9.66 -11.12 35.22
CA TYR A 501 9.80 -11.72 33.90
C TYR A 501 11.24 -11.62 33.42
N ILE A 502 11.64 -12.61 32.61
CA ILE A 502 12.93 -12.62 31.92
C ILE A 502 12.67 -12.49 30.42
N ALA A 503 13.28 -11.47 29.80
CA ALA A 503 13.25 -11.29 28.36
C ALA A 503 14.64 -11.63 27.79
N ARG A 504 14.72 -12.74 27.05
CA ARG A 504 15.96 -13.09 26.33
C ARG A 504 16.09 -12.32 25.02
N LEU A 505 17.29 -11.85 24.73
CA LEU A 505 17.70 -11.29 23.46
C LEU A 505 19.14 -11.69 23.14
N ASP A 506 19.40 -12.17 21.92
CA ASP A 506 20.76 -12.45 21.47
C ASP A 506 21.41 -11.13 20.97
N SER A 507 22.74 -10.99 21.12
CA SER A 507 23.45 -9.72 20.88
C SER A 507 23.44 -9.21 19.42
N ASP A 508 22.94 -10.04 18.50
CA ASP A 508 22.76 -9.78 17.08
C ASP A 508 21.29 -9.60 16.66
N ASP A 509 20.36 -9.61 17.61
CA ASP A 509 18.92 -9.40 17.38
C ASP A 509 18.45 -7.99 17.80
N LEU A 510 17.25 -7.62 17.32
CA LEU A 510 16.57 -6.36 17.66
C LEU A 510 15.19 -6.61 18.27
N MET A 511 14.82 -5.84 19.30
CA MET A 511 13.45 -5.82 19.82
C MET A 511 12.56 -4.82 19.05
N GLN A 512 11.34 -5.23 18.72
CA GLN A 512 10.30 -4.28 18.30
C GLN A 512 9.95 -3.35 19.47
N PRO A 513 9.66 -2.04 19.24
CA PRO A 513 9.51 -1.05 20.32
C PRO A 513 8.50 -1.41 21.43
N ASN A 514 7.49 -2.20 21.09
CA ASN A 514 6.40 -2.58 22.01
C ASN A 514 6.49 -4.03 22.52
N ARG A 515 7.59 -4.75 22.24
CA ARG A 515 7.71 -6.19 22.55
C ARG A 515 7.45 -6.47 24.02
N ILE A 516 8.18 -5.77 24.92
CA ILE A 516 8.09 -6.03 26.36
C ILE A 516 6.67 -5.76 26.87
N ALA A 517 6.09 -4.61 26.51
CA ALA A 517 4.75 -4.23 26.94
C ALA A 517 3.68 -5.24 26.50
N GLN A 518 3.71 -5.67 25.23
CA GLN A 518 2.75 -6.62 24.69
C GLN A 518 2.87 -8.00 25.33
N GLN A 519 4.11 -8.50 25.49
CA GLN A 519 4.36 -9.82 26.06
C GLN A 519 3.96 -9.90 27.53
N ILE A 520 4.22 -8.86 28.33
CA ILE A 520 3.77 -8.81 29.72
C ILE A 520 2.24 -8.75 29.80
N SER A 521 1.59 -7.89 28.99
CA SER A 521 0.11 -7.80 28.99
C SER A 521 -0.51 -9.17 28.75
N PHE A 522 -0.01 -9.90 27.74
CA PHE A 522 -0.47 -11.25 27.43
C PHE A 522 -0.27 -12.22 28.60
N LEU A 523 0.94 -12.29 29.17
CA LEU A 523 1.22 -13.24 30.28
C LEU A 523 0.40 -12.92 31.54
N ARG A 524 0.10 -11.65 31.79
CA ARG A 524 -0.75 -11.23 32.91
C ARG A 524 -2.21 -11.60 32.70
N GLU A 525 -2.72 -11.38 31.50
CA GLU A 525 -4.09 -11.72 31.12
C GLU A 525 -4.31 -13.23 31.03
N ASN A 526 -3.24 -14.00 30.84
CA ASN A 526 -3.27 -15.45 30.64
C ASN A 526 -2.25 -16.15 31.57
N PRO A 527 -2.52 -16.19 32.89
CA PRO A 527 -1.57 -16.70 33.90
C PRO A 527 -1.26 -18.20 33.78
N GLU A 528 -1.98 -18.94 32.94
CA GLU A 528 -1.69 -20.34 32.61
C GLU A 528 -0.46 -20.52 31.72
N TYR A 529 0.00 -19.46 31.05
CA TYR A 529 1.19 -19.51 30.19
C TYR A 529 2.45 -19.13 30.98
N VAL A 530 3.48 -19.96 30.87
CA VAL A 530 4.79 -19.73 31.51
C VAL A 530 5.81 -19.06 30.60
N MET A 531 5.54 -18.99 29.29
CA MET A 531 6.43 -18.42 28.29
C MET A 531 5.62 -17.92 27.11
N VAL A 532 6.06 -16.80 26.52
CA VAL A 532 5.49 -16.23 25.30
C VAL A 532 6.62 -15.94 24.31
N GLY A 533 6.35 -16.22 23.05
CA GLY A 533 7.22 -15.88 21.92
C GLY A 533 6.48 -15.00 20.92
N SER A 534 7.13 -14.63 19.84
CA SER A 534 6.49 -13.94 18.72
C SER A 534 7.00 -14.48 17.40
N SER A 535 6.22 -14.25 16.34
CA SER A 535 6.77 -14.19 14.98
C SER A 535 7.93 -13.20 14.95
N HIS A 536 8.86 -13.39 14.02
CA HIS A 536 10.02 -12.52 13.89
C HIS A 536 10.29 -12.15 12.43
N ILE A 537 11.05 -11.08 12.26
CA ILE A 537 11.48 -10.60 10.96
C ILE A 537 12.95 -10.95 10.84
N LEU A 538 13.28 -11.78 9.86
CA LEU A 538 14.66 -12.03 9.47
C LEU A 538 15.16 -10.84 8.64
N ILE A 539 16.27 -10.27 9.06
CA ILE A 539 16.93 -9.16 8.38
C ILE A 539 18.37 -9.55 8.02
N ASP A 540 18.94 -8.93 6.98
CA ASP A 540 20.38 -9.03 6.69
C ASP A 540 21.20 -8.06 7.56
N GLU A 541 22.52 -8.05 7.38
CA GLU A 541 23.43 -7.15 8.12
C GLU A 541 23.09 -5.65 7.88
N GLN A 542 22.35 -5.36 6.80
CA GLN A 542 21.90 -4.04 6.35
C GLN A 542 20.46 -3.73 6.79
N GLU A 543 19.84 -4.56 7.63
CA GLU A 543 18.46 -4.43 8.12
C GLU A 543 17.38 -4.57 7.03
N ASN A 544 17.75 -5.05 5.83
CA ASN A 544 16.76 -5.36 4.83
C ASN A 544 15.96 -6.56 5.29
N ILE A 545 14.64 -6.43 5.25
CA ILE A 545 13.71 -7.52 5.53
C ILE A 545 13.94 -8.62 4.49
N LEU A 546 14.50 -9.74 4.94
CA LEU A 546 14.65 -10.96 4.14
C LEU A 546 13.36 -11.77 4.16
N GLN A 547 12.77 -11.92 5.35
CA GLN A 547 11.61 -12.78 5.54
C GLN A 547 10.85 -12.40 6.82
N TYR A 548 9.53 -12.57 6.81
CA TYR A 548 8.76 -12.70 8.04
C TYR A 548 8.54 -14.17 8.33
N ILE A 549 8.81 -14.58 9.57
CA ILE A 549 8.60 -15.95 10.02
C ILE A 549 7.43 -15.94 10.99
N ALA A 550 6.27 -16.34 10.47
CA ALA A 550 5.07 -16.55 11.26
C ALA A 550 5.11 -17.89 11.99
N TYR A 551 4.66 -17.92 13.25
CA TYR A 551 4.45 -19.14 14.01
C TYR A 551 2.96 -19.45 14.18
N PRO A 552 2.59 -20.72 14.41
CA PRO A 552 1.20 -21.09 14.69
C PRO A 552 0.71 -20.40 15.97
N GLU A 553 -0.43 -19.72 15.87
CA GLU A 553 -1.08 -19.05 17.02
C GLU A 553 -2.02 -19.99 17.79
N THR A 554 -2.30 -21.17 17.22
CA THR A 554 -3.15 -22.21 17.83
C THR A 554 -2.58 -23.60 17.57
N ASN A 555 -3.28 -24.65 18.01
CA ASN A 555 -2.96 -26.05 17.69
C ASN A 555 -3.11 -26.42 16.18
N GLU A 556 -3.32 -25.44 15.31
CA GLU A 556 -3.45 -25.53 13.84
C GLU A 556 -2.46 -26.45 13.15
N VAL A 557 -1.23 -26.60 13.67
CA VAL A 557 -0.24 -27.54 13.13
C VAL A 557 -0.77 -28.97 13.07
N LYS A 558 -1.55 -29.39 14.07
CA LYS A 558 -2.18 -30.72 14.10
C LYS A 558 -3.34 -30.84 13.11
N THR A 559 -4.03 -29.75 12.79
CA THR A 559 -5.18 -29.76 11.87
C THR A 559 -4.75 -29.65 10.41
N ILE A 560 -3.65 -28.95 10.11
CA ILE A 560 -3.21 -28.69 8.74
C ILE A 560 -2.26 -29.78 8.21
N ILE A 561 -1.43 -30.40 9.06
CA ILE A 561 -0.57 -31.53 8.65
C ILE A 561 -1.39 -32.80 8.36
N PHE A 562 -2.55 -32.94 9.01
CA PHE A 562 -3.43 -34.12 8.88
C PHE A 562 -4.74 -33.84 8.11
N ALA A 563 -4.92 -32.66 7.52
CA ALA A 563 -6.04 -32.40 6.63
C ALA A 563 -5.78 -33.13 5.29
N PRO A 564 -6.66 -34.06 4.87
CA PRO A 564 -6.55 -34.62 3.53
C PRO A 564 -6.76 -33.48 2.54
N PHE A 565 -5.80 -33.31 1.63
CA PHE A 565 -6.01 -32.48 0.44
C PHE A 565 -7.15 -33.11 -0.36
N TYR A 566 -8.37 -32.58 -0.21
CA TYR A 566 -9.52 -32.91 -1.06
C TYR A 566 -9.60 -31.96 -2.26
#